data_AF-A0A6N3DGS5-F1
#
_entry.id   AF-A0A6N3DGS5-F1
#
_cell.length_a   1.000
_cell.length_b   1.000
_cell.length_c   1.000
_cell.angle_alpha   90.00
_cell.angle_beta   90.00
_cell.angle_gamma   90.00
#
_symmetry.space_group_name_H-M   'P 1'
#
loop_
_entity.id
_entity.type
_entity.pdbx_description
1 polymer ?
#
loop_
_entity_poly.entity_id
_entity_poly.type
_entity_poly.pdbx_seq_one_letter_code
_entity_poly.pdbx_strand_id
1 'polypeptide(L)'
;MIDVNLINGIALAFEGDAVYSMYIRKHLIFQGMTKPNKLHQAATRYVSAKAQASLIAMMLEEDLLKEKEVEIYKRGRNTNSHTKAKNADVVTYRMSTGFEAVMGYLHLTDEISRLEKLVAWCIQKVEEGTK
;
A
#
# COMPACT_ATOMS: atom_id res chain seq x y z
N MET A 1 -12.08 22.78 -6.75
CA MET A 1 -11.22 21.58 -6.70
C MET A 1 -11.21 21.09 -5.27
N ILE A 2 -11.24 19.79 -5.01
CA ILE A 2 -11.22 19.24 -3.64
C ILE A 2 -9.77 19.29 -3.13
N ASP A 3 -9.56 19.75 -1.89
CA ASP A 3 -8.23 19.68 -1.25
C ASP A 3 -7.97 18.25 -0.77
N VAL A 4 -6.99 17.59 -1.39
CA VAL A 4 -6.60 16.21 -1.09
C VAL A 4 -6.16 16.05 0.37
N ASN A 5 -5.59 17.10 0.99
CA ASN A 5 -5.17 17.05 2.39
C ASN A 5 -6.33 16.89 3.37
N LEU A 6 -7.56 17.17 2.95
CA LEU A 6 -8.79 17.03 3.75
C LEU A 6 -9.54 15.72 3.47
N ILE A 7 -9.11 14.94 2.49
CA ILE A 7 -9.74 13.65 2.17
C ILE A 7 -9.52 12.67 3.33
N ASN A 8 -10.57 11.94 3.67
CA ASN A 8 -10.54 10.95 4.74
C ASN A 8 -9.69 9.72 4.36
N GLY A 9 -9.22 8.99 5.37
CA GLY A 9 -8.31 7.85 5.19
C GLY A 9 -8.88 6.72 4.31
N ILE A 10 -10.17 6.42 4.41
CA ILE A 10 -10.81 5.37 3.58
C ILE A 10 -10.78 5.76 2.10
N ALA A 11 -11.12 7.01 1.77
CA ALA A 11 -11.14 7.45 0.38
C ALA A 11 -9.73 7.48 -0.24
N LEU A 12 -8.72 7.87 0.54
CA LEU A 12 -7.31 7.74 0.11
C LEU A 12 -6.91 6.28 -0.09
N ALA A 13 -7.28 5.40 0.84
CA ALA A 13 -6.97 3.98 0.74
C ALA A 13 -7.65 3.30 -0.47
N PHE A 14 -8.90 3.68 -0.77
CA PHE A 14 -9.61 3.22 -1.95
C PHE A 14 -8.84 3.49 -3.25
N GLU A 15 -8.30 4.71 -3.40
CA GLU A 15 -7.46 5.06 -4.55
C GLU A 15 -6.12 4.30 -4.52
N GLY A 16 -5.48 4.25 -3.35
CA GLY A 16 -4.17 3.64 -3.17
C GLY A 16 -4.13 2.14 -3.46
N ASP A 17 -5.18 1.40 -3.13
CA ASP A 17 -5.29 -0.03 -3.47
C ASP A 17 -5.25 -0.24 -4.99
N ALA A 18 -6.02 0.55 -5.74
CA ALA A 18 -6.06 0.48 -7.19
C ALA A 18 -4.70 0.83 -7.81
N VAL A 19 -4.10 1.94 -7.34
CA VAL A 19 -2.80 2.42 -7.82
C VAL A 19 -1.69 1.40 -7.54
N TYR A 20 -1.56 0.93 -6.30
CA TYR A 20 -0.52 -0.04 -5.94
C TYR A 20 -0.70 -1.35 -6.70
N SER A 21 -1.95 -1.86 -6.78
CA SER A 21 -2.28 -3.05 -7.56
C SER A 21 -1.91 -2.91 -9.04
N MET A 22 -2.13 -1.75 -9.65
CA MET A 22 -1.76 -1.47 -11.04
C MET A 22 -0.23 -1.59 -11.23
N TYR A 23 0.55 -0.95 -10.35
CA TYR A 23 2.02 -1.02 -10.42
C TYR A 23 2.55 -2.45 -10.26
N ILE A 24 2.01 -3.23 -9.32
CA ILE A 24 2.41 -4.63 -9.15
C ILE A 24 2.05 -5.47 -10.37
N ARG A 25 0.84 -5.30 -10.93
CA ARG A 25 0.45 -6.00 -12.17
C ARG A 25 1.38 -5.66 -13.32
N LYS A 26 1.73 -4.39 -13.47
CA LYS A 26 2.68 -3.90 -14.48
C LYS A 26 4.05 -4.57 -14.31
N HIS A 27 4.60 -4.58 -13.09
CA HIS A 27 5.87 -5.24 -12.76
C HIS A 27 5.88 -6.71 -13.17
N LEU A 28 4.87 -7.48 -12.76
CA LEU A 28 4.78 -8.92 -13.07
C LEU A 28 4.65 -9.21 -14.58
N ILE A 29 3.90 -8.38 -15.31
CA ILE A 29 3.80 -8.49 -16.77
C ILE A 29 5.17 -8.23 -17.42
N PHE A 30 5.91 -7.21 -16.98
CA PHE A 30 7.25 -6.92 -17.49
C PHE A 30 8.31 -7.95 -17.09
N GLN A 31 8.06 -8.76 -16.06
CA GLN A 31 8.84 -9.97 -15.76
C GLN A 31 8.51 -11.17 -16.68
N GLY A 32 7.63 -11.00 -17.67
CA GLY A 32 7.25 -12.03 -18.63
C GLY A 32 6.16 -13.00 -18.14
N MET A 33 5.49 -12.70 -17.03
CA MET A 33 4.41 -13.53 -16.53
C MET A 33 3.13 -13.30 -17.35
N THR A 34 2.60 -14.38 -17.95
CA THR A 34 1.41 -14.29 -18.83
C THR A 34 0.27 -15.22 -18.42
N LYS A 35 0.52 -16.22 -17.56
CA LYS A 35 -0.51 -17.18 -17.14
C LYS A 35 -1.40 -16.59 -16.03
N PRO A 36 -2.74 -16.46 -16.21
CA PRO A 36 -3.62 -15.77 -15.26
C PRO A 36 -3.51 -16.28 -13.81
N ASN A 37 -3.53 -17.60 -13.60
CA ASN A 37 -3.41 -18.19 -12.25
C ASN A 37 -2.07 -17.87 -11.59
N LYS A 38 -0.98 -17.81 -12.38
CA LYS A 38 0.35 -17.47 -11.88
C LYS A 38 0.46 -15.98 -11.57
N LEU A 39 -0.11 -15.12 -12.41
CA LEU A 39 -0.20 -13.68 -12.17
C LEU A 39 -0.95 -13.38 -10.87
N HIS A 40 -2.11 -14.01 -10.66
CA HIS A 40 -2.88 -13.82 -9.44
C HIS A 40 -2.11 -14.27 -8.20
N GLN A 41 -1.53 -15.47 -8.23
CA GLN A 41 -0.72 -16.00 -7.11
C GLN A 41 0.50 -15.11 -6.80
N ALA A 42 1.19 -14.62 -7.82
CA ALA A 42 2.33 -13.74 -7.64
C ALA A 42 1.89 -12.37 -7.09
N ALA A 43 0.84 -11.77 -7.64
CA ALA A 43 0.32 -10.48 -7.18
C ALA A 43 -0.06 -10.50 -5.70
N THR A 44 -0.72 -11.56 -5.22
CA THR A 44 -1.13 -11.71 -3.81
C THR A 44 0.03 -11.58 -2.82
N ARG A 45 1.26 -11.94 -3.22
CA ARG A 45 2.45 -11.78 -2.38
C ARG A 45 2.81 -10.31 -2.12
N TYR A 46 2.41 -9.41 -2.99
CA TYR A 46 2.64 -7.98 -2.85
C TYR A 46 1.42 -7.26 -2.27
N VAL A 47 0.21 -7.61 -2.73
CA VAL A 47 -1.00 -6.80 -2.50
C VAL A 47 -1.85 -7.28 -1.31
N SER A 48 -1.53 -8.43 -0.69
CA SER A 48 -2.29 -8.87 0.48
C SER A 48 -2.15 -7.91 1.67
N ALA A 49 -3.20 -7.79 2.50
CA ALA A 49 -3.17 -6.95 3.69
C ALA A 49 -1.98 -7.25 4.61
N LYS A 50 -1.60 -8.54 4.73
CA LYS A 50 -0.42 -8.96 5.50
C LYS A 50 0.88 -8.44 4.89
N ALA A 51 1.03 -8.52 3.57
CA ALA A 51 2.21 -7.99 2.88
C ALA A 51 2.31 -6.47 3.05
N GLN A 52 1.22 -5.74 2.79
CA GLN A 52 1.17 -4.29 2.96
C GLN A 52 1.44 -3.85 4.41
N ALA A 53 0.87 -4.55 5.40
CA ALA A 53 1.11 -4.28 6.82
C ALA A 53 2.58 -4.50 7.20
N SER A 54 3.22 -5.55 6.66
CA SER A 54 4.65 -5.80 6.87
C SER A 54 5.52 -4.73 6.20
N LEU A 55 5.17 -4.33 4.98
CA LEU A 55 5.90 -3.29 4.22
C LEU A 55 5.87 -1.96 4.95
N ILE A 56 4.69 -1.49 5.37
CA ILE A 56 4.58 -0.20 6.06
C ILE A 56 5.26 -0.21 7.43
N ALA A 57 5.28 -1.36 8.13
CA ALA A 57 6.03 -1.52 9.36
C ALA A 57 7.53 -1.31 9.14
N MET A 58 8.09 -1.96 8.12
CA MET A 58 9.50 -1.80 7.74
C MET A 58 9.81 -0.37 7.28
N MET A 59 8.92 0.29 6.52
CA MET A 59 9.11 1.69 6.12
C MET A 59 9.18 2.64 7.33
N LEU A 60 8.39 2.37 8.37
CA LEU A 60 8.39 3.16 9.60
C LEU A 60 9.65 2.90 10.44
N GLU A 61 10.12 1.65 10.48
CA GLU A 61 11.35 1.27 11.19
C GLU A 61 12.60 1.85 10.51
N GLU A 62 12.64 1.88 9.18
CA GLU A 62 13.74 2.45 8.38
C GLU A 62 13.66 3.99 8.24
N ASP A 63 12.70 4.65 8.89
CA ASP A 63 12.41 6.09 8.76
C ASP A 63 12.31 6.55 7.29
N LEU A 64 11.73 5.70 6.44
CA LEU A 64 11.65 5.93 5.00
C LEU A 64 10.61 7.00 4.65
N LEU A 65 9.55 7.13 5.46
CA LEU A 65 8.42 8.01 5.20
C LEU A 65 8.69 9.44 5.68
N LYS A 66 8.26 10.42 4.90
CA LYS A 66 8.25 11.82 5.31
C LYS A 66 7.19 12.04 6.41
N GLU A 67 7.35 13.08 7.20
CA GLU A 67 6.40 13.45 8.28
C GLU A 67 4.93 13.49 7.79
N LYS A 68 4.69 14.12 6.63
CA LYS A 68 3.35 14.18 6.04
C LYS A 68 2.81 12.80 5.65
N GLU A 69 3.65 11.92 5.12
CA GLU A 69 3.26 10.56 4.75
C GLU A 69 2.92 9.73 6.00
N VAL A 70 3.64 9.93 7.10
CA VAL A 70 3.33 9.31 8.41
C VAL A 70 1.98 9.82 8.96
N GLU A 71 1.65 11.11 8.79
CA GLU A 71 0.35 11.67 9.16
C GLU A 71 -0.79 10.98 8.37
N ILE A 72 -0.63 10.86 7.05
CA ILE A 72 -1.59 10.19 6.17
C ILE A 72 -1.75 8.71 6.53
N TYR A 73 -0.64 8.02 6.79
CA TYR A 73 -0.66 6.63 7.28
C TYR A 73 -1.51 6.51 8.55
N LYS A 74 -1.27 7.36 9.55
CA LYS A 74 -2.04 7.36 10.81
C LYS A 74 -3.52 7.62 10.56
N ARG A 75 -3.86 8.50 9.63
CA ARG A 75 -5.24 8.80 9.23
C ARG A 75 -5.93 7.58 8.64
N GLY A 76 -5.30 6.89 7.69
CA GLY A 76 -5.81 5.63 7.13
C GLY A 76 -5.98 4.57 8.24
N ARG A 77 -4.93 4.32 9.01
CA ARG A 77 -4.89 3.31 10.07
C ARG A 77 -5.94 3.49 11.16
N ASN A 78 -6.23 4.73 11.53
CA ASN A 78 -7.17 5.03 12.59
C ASN A 78 -8.63 5.12 12.10
N THR A 79 -8.90 4.85 10.82
CA THR A 79 -10.28 4.89 10.34
C THR A 79 -11.08 3.71 10.90
N ASN A 80 -12.24 3.99 11.49
CA ASN A 80 -13.06 3.00 12.18
C ASN A 80 -13.62 1.96 11.19
N SER A 81 -13.08 0.75 11.24
CA SER A 81 -13.66 -0.41 10.56
C SER A 81 -14.75 -1.03 11.45
N HIS A 82 -16.01 -0.99 11.02
CA HIS A 82 -17.14 -1.67 11.69
C HIS A 82 -17.10 -3.21 11.53
N THR A 83 -15.93 -3.83 11.57
CA THR A 83 -15.76 -5.27 11.26
C THR A 83 -15.56 -6.12 12.53
N LYS A 84 -16.30 -7.23 12.61
CA LYS A 84 -16.22 -8.25 13.68
C LYS A 84 -15.04 -9.22 13.49
N ALA A 85 -13.88 -8.75 13.03
CA ALA A 85 -12.72 -9.61 12.78
C ALA A 85 -11.95 -9.91 14.09
N LYS A 86 -11.15 -10.98 14.11
CA LYS A 86 -10.28 -11.29 15.26
C LYS A 86 -9.25 -10.17 15.45
N ASN A 87 -8.82 -9.90 16.67
CA ASN A 87 -7.93 -8.75 16.98
C ASN A 87 -6.67 -8.66 16.10
N ALA A 88 -6.01 -9.78 15.79
CA ALA A 88 -4.83 -9.81 14.93
C ALA A 88 -5.16 -9.41 13.46
N ASP A 89 -6.34 -9.80 12.98
CA ASP A 89 -6.81 -9.44 11.64
C ASP A 89 -7.18 -7.95 11.58
N VAL A 90 -7.72 -7.39 12.66
CA VAL A 90 -8.05 -5.96 12.77
C VAL A 90 -6.79 -5.08 12.69
N VAL A 91 -5.72 -5.44 13.41
CA VAL A 91 -4.46 -4.67 13.37
C VAL A 91 -3.85 -4.70 11.97
N THR A 92 -3.75 -5.89 11.38
CA THR A 92 -3.22 -6.06 10.02
C THR A 92 -4.00 -5.24 9.00
N TYR A 93 -5.34 -5.31 9.07
CA TYR A 93 -6.22 -4.55 8.19
C TYR A 93 -6.04 -3.03 8.35
N ARG A 94 -5.98 -2.52 9.59
CA ARG A 94 -5.73 -1.10 9.84
C ARG A 94 -4.37 -0.66 9.29
N MET A 95 -3.34 -1.49 9.45
CA MET A 95 -2.02 -1.18 8.91
C MET A 95 -2.02 -1.16 7.37
N SER A 96 -2.69 -2.11 6.73
CA SER A 96 -2.81 -2.13 5.26
C SER A 96 -3.61 -0.94 4.73
N THR A 97 -4.72 -0.56 5.38
CA THR A 97 -5.47 0.66 5.03
C THR A 97 -4.61 1.93 5.21
N GLY A 98 -3.75 1.97 6.23
CA GLY A 98 -2.77 3.05 6.38
C GLY A 98 -1.78 3.10 5.23
N PHE A 99 -1.27 1.95 4.78
CA PHE A 99 -0.38 1.84 3.63
C PHE A 99 -1.06 2.35 2.34
N GLU A 100 -2.26 1.86 2.06
CA GLU A 100 -3.05 2.26 0.89
C GLU A 100 -3.31 3.78 0.91
N ALA A 101 -3.64 4.35 2.06
CA ALA A 101 -3.87 5.78 2.18
C ALA A 101 -2.64 6.62 1.78
N VAL A 102 -1.42 6.18 2.09
CA VAL A 102 -0.19 6.87 1.65
C VAL A 102 -0.05 6.82 0.14
N MET A 103 -0.28 5.65 -0.47
CA MET A 103 -0.20 5.48 -1.94
C MET A 103 -1.23 6.36 -2.65
N GLY A 104 -2.47 6.36 -2.16
CA GLY A 104 -3.54 7.19 -2.72
C GLY A 104 -3.28 8.68 -2.55
N TYR A 105 -2.75 9.11 -1.40
CA TYR A 105 -2.35 10.51 -1.20
C TYR A 105 -1.31 10.96 -2.21
N LEU A 106 -0.21 10.22 -2.35
CA LEU A 106 0.86 10.57 -3.28
C LEU A 106 0.36 10.61 -4.74
N HIS A 107 -0.54 9.68 -5.11
CA HIS A 107 -1.15 9.69 -6.44
C HIS A 107 -2.02 10.93 -6.65
N LEU A 108 -2.93 11.24 -5.72
CA LEU A 108 -3.89 12.34 -5.86
C LEU A 108 -3.25 13.73 -5.73
N THR A 109 -2.05 13.83 -5.15
CA THR A 109 -1.26 15.07 -5.12
C THR A 109 -0.21 15.14 -6.24
N ASP A 110 -0.29 14.27 -7.25
CA ASP A 110 0.66 14.19 -8.38
C ASP A 110 2.13 14.02 -7.97
N GLU A 111 2.39 13.48 -6.77
CA GLU A 111 3.73 13.17 -6.24
C GLU A 111 4.24 11.82 -6.80
N ILE A 112 4.10 11.63 -8.11
CA ILE A 112 4.32 10.36 -8.81
C ILE A 112 5.75 9.84 -8.64
N SER A 113 6.75 10.73 -8.70
CA SER A 113 8.15 10.32 -8.48
C SER A 113 8.39 9.77 -7.07
N ARG A 114 7.66 10.26 -6.07
CA ARG A 114 7.76 9.75 -4.69
C ARG A 114 6.99 8.43 -4.54
N LEU A 115 5.80 8.35 -5.12
CA LEU A 115 5.01 7.12 -5.21
C LEU A 115 5.83 5.97 -5.82
N GLU A 116 6.45 6.19 -6.98
CA GLU A 116 7.22 5.17 -7.69
C GLU A 116 8.46 4.72 -6.91
N LYS A 117 9.10 5.62 -6.14
CA LYS A 117 10.20 5.23 -5.23
C LYS A 117 9.72 4.27 -4.14
N LEU A 118 8.57 4.54 -3.52
CA LEU A 118 8.02 3.65 -2.49
C LEU A 118 7.56 2.32 -3.08
N VAL A 119 6.92 2.32 -4.25
CA VAL A 119 6.52 1.10 -4.97
C VAL A 119 7.74 0.25 -5.34
N ALA A 120 8.80 0.85 -5.88
CA ALA A 120 10.03 0.14 -6.23
C ALA A 120 10.68 -0.49 -4.98
N TRP A 121 10.72 0.25 -3.87
CA TRP A 121 11.19 -0.28 -2.59
C TRP A 121 10.33 -1.46 -2.11
N CYS A 122 8.99 -1.38 -2.24
CA CYS A 122 8.10 -2.48 -1.88
C CYS A 122 8.39 -3.74 -2.69
N ILE A 123 8.55 -3.58 -4.01
CA ILE A 123 8.88 -4.69 -4.91
C ILE A 123 10.18 -5.36 -4.47
N GLN A 124 11.24 -4.57 -4.25
CA GLN A 124 12.54 -5.08 -3.81
C GLN A 124 12.42 -5.88 -2.51
N LYS A 125 11.76 -5.34 -1.48
CA LYS A 125 11.64 -6.02 -0.18
C LYS A 125 10.85 -7.32 -0.26
N VAL A 126 9.78 -7.37 -1.05
CA VAL A 126 8.99 -8.60 -1.25
C VAL A 126 9.83 -9.67 -1.97
N GLU A 127 10.62 -9.27 -2.98
CA GLU A 127 11.47 -10.19 -3.73
C GLU A 127 12.66 -10.71 -2.89
N GLU A 128 13.26 -9.86 -2.03
CA GLU A 128 14.31 -10.26 -1.08
C GLU A 128 13.80 -11.28 -0.05
N GLY A 129 12.61 -11.07 0.52
CA GLY A 129 12.00 -11.99 1.50
C GLY A 129 11.48 -13.32 0.93
N THR A 130 11.64 -13.55 -0.37
CA THR A 130 11.23 -14.80 -1.05
C THR A 130 12.42 -15.60 -1.59
N LYS A 131 13.65 -15.10 -1.40
CA LYS A 131 14.86 -15.91 -1.56
C LYS A 131 15.09 -16.76 -0.33
#